data_AF-A0A377AZ30-F1
#
_entry.id   AF-A0A377AZ30-F1
#
_cell.length_a   1.000
_cell.length_b   1.000
_cell.length_c   1.000
_cell.angle_alpha   90.00
_cell.angle_beta   90.00
_cell.angle_gamma   90.00
#
_symmetry.space_group_name_H-M   'P 1'
#
loop_
_entity.id
_entity.type
_entity.pdbx_description
1 polymer ?
#
loop_
_entity_poly.entity_id
_entity_poly.type
_entity_poly.pdbx_seq_one_letter_code
_entity_poly.pdbx_strand_id
1 'polypeptide(L)' 'MGKAVIAIHGGAGAISRAQMSLQQELRYIEALSAIVETGQKMLEAGESALDVVTEAGASAGRVSTV' A
#
# COMPACT_ATOMS: atom_id res chain seq x y z
N MET A 1 -4.64 7.82 -24.83
CA MET A 1 -5.01 7.11 -23.59
C MET A 1 -3.91 7.36 -22.57
N GLY A 2 -4.23 7.78 -21.34
CA GLY A 2 -3.24 7.89 -20.26
C GLY A 2 -2.94 6.52 -19.64
N LYS A 3 -1.71 6.31 -19.17
CA LYS A 3 -1.35 5.10 -18.40
C LYS A 3 -1.99 5.17 -17.01
N ALA A 4 -2.74 4.13 -16.63
CA ALA A 4 -3.31 4.03 -15.29
C ALA A 4 -2.20 3.92 -14.23
N VAL A 5 -2.40 4.56 -13.07
CA VAL A 5 -1.42 4.60 -11.98
C VAL A 5 -2.14 4.62 -10.63
N ILE A 6 -1.52 4.00 -9.62
CA ILE A 6 -1.95 4.03 -8.22
C ILE A 6 -0.79 4.45 -7.32
N ALA A 7 -1.11 5.20 -6.28
CA ALA A 7 -0.23 5.47 -5.14
C ALA A 7 -0.99 5.18 -3.84
N ILE A 8 -0.27 4.73 -2.81
CA ILE A 8 -0.80 4.44 -1.47
C ILE A 8 0.05 5.15 -0.41
N HIS A 9 -0.52 5.40 0.76
CA HIS A 9 0.22 5.88 1.93
C HIS A 9 -0.26 5.15 3.19
N GLY A 10 0.66 4.83 4.11
CA GLY A 10 0.38 4.09 5.35
C GLY A 10 0.38 4.96 6.61
N GLY A 11 -0.14 6.19 6.50
CA GLY A 11 -0.13 7.20 7.56
C GLY A 11 1.06 8.16 7.53
N ALA A 12 1.03 9.21 8.37
CA ALA A 12 2.08 10.21 8.49
C ALA A 12 2.36 10.54 9.97
N GLY A 13 3.62 10.84 10.32
CA GLY A 13 4.02 11.39 11.61
C GLY A 13 4.23 10.40 12.78
N ALA A 14 3.70 9.18 12.72
CA ALA A 14 3.80 8.20 13.82
C ALA A 14 5.11 7.38 13.83
N ILE A 15 5.83 7.34 12.70
CA ILE A 15 6.99 6.46 12.52
C ILE A 15 8.29 7.28 12.68
N SER A 16 9.03 7.02 13.77
CA SER A 16 10.39 7.54 13.96
C SER A 16 11.42 6.53 13.48
N ARG A 17 12.23 6.89 12.46
CA ARG A 17 13.28 6.00 11.91
C ARG A 17 14.25 5.51 13.00
N ALA A 18 14.59 6.36 13.97
CA ALA A 18 15.49 6.01 15.07
C ALA A 18 14.90 4.97 16.04
N GLN A 19 13.58 4.77 16.02
CA GLN A 19 12.85 3.85 16.89
C GLN A 19 12.41 2.57 16.14
N MET A 20 12.70 2.46 14.84
CA MET A 20 12.43 1.26 14.05
C MET A 20 13.62 0.31 14.09
N SER A 21 13.35 -0.96 14.34
CA SER A 21 14.26 -2.04 13.95
C SER A 21 14.23 -2.26 12.44
N LEU A 22 15.32 -2.77 11.87
CA LEU A 22 15.38 -3.18 10.46
C LEU A 22 14.23 -4.12 10.08
N GLN A 23 13.85 -5.02 10.97
CA GLN A 23 12.76 -5.98 10.74
C GLN A 23 11.39 -5.29 10.67
N GLN A 24 11.16 -4.23 11.46
CA GLN A 24 9.94 -3.43 11.35
C GLN A 24 9.90 -2.64 10.04
N GLU A 25 11.04 -2.09 9.59
CA GLU A 25 11.14 -1.39 8.31
C GLU A 25 10.86 -2.32 7.13
N LEU A 26 11.45 -3.53 7.13
CA LEU A 26 11.21 -4.54 6.11
C LEU A 26 9.74 -4.97 6.06
N ARG A 27 9.12 -5.28 7.21
CA ARG A 27 7.69 -5.64 7.25
C ARG A 27 6.80 -4.53 6.69
N TYR A 28 7.13 -3.27 6.99
CA TYR A 28 6.37 -2.13 6.48
C TYR A 28 6.51 -2.00 4.96
N ILE A 29 7.72 -2.14 4.43
CA ILE A 29 7.99 -2.09 2.98
C ILE A 29 7.32 -3.26 2.26
N GLU A 30 7.42 -4.48 2.78
CA GLU A 30 6.79 -5.68 2.20
C GLU A 30 5.27 -5.53 2.13
N ALA A 31 4.66 -5.04 3.21
CA ALA A 31 3.23 -4.79 3.25
C ALA A 31 2.78 -3.74 2.23
N LEU A 32 3.45 -2.59 2.17
CA LEU A 32 3.14 -1.55 1.18
C LEU A 32 3.34 -2.04 -0.25
N SER A 33 4.41 -2.80 -0.50
CA SER A 33 4.70 -3.37 -1.82
C SER A 33 3.60 -4.33 -2.26
N ALA A 34 3.16 -5.24 -1.39
CA ALA A 34 2.08 -6.18 -1.70
C ALA A 34 0.75 -5.47 -2.02
N ILE A 35 0.43 -4.40 -1.29
CA ILE A 35 -0.80 -3.63 -1.52
C ILE A 35 -0.74 -2.90 -2.86
N VAL A 36 0.36 -2.19 -3.16
CA VAL A 36 0.47 -1.43 -4.42
C VAL A 36 0.52 -2.36 -5.63
N GLU A 37 1.18 -3.52 -5.54
CA GLU A 37 1.20 -4.52 -6.59
C GLU A 37 -0.19 -5.09 -6.88
N THR A 38 -1.00 -5.32 -5.84
CA THR A 38 -2.39 -5.78 -5.99
C THR A 38 -3.20 -4.74 -6.76
N GLY A 39 -3.10 -3.46 -6.37
CA GLY A 39 -3.80 -2.38 -7.07
C GLY A 39 -3.33 -2.18 -8.52
N GLN A 40 -2.03 -2.36 -8.78
CA GLN A 40 -1.49 -2.34 -10.15
C GLN A 40 -2.08 -3.45 -11.02
N LYS A 41 -2.14 -4.69 -10.51
CA LYS A 41 -2.74 -5.83 -11.22
C LYS A 41 -4.22 -5.60 -11.53
N MET A 42 -4.97 -5.01 -10.58
CA MET A 42 -6.38 -4.66 -10.81
C MET A 42 -6.52 -3.59 -11.90
N LEU A 43 -5.70 -2.55 -11.90
CA LEU A 43 -5.71 -1.53 -12.96
C LEU A 43 -5.34 -2.13 -14.33
N GLU A 44 -4.37 -3.04 -14.37
CA GLU A 44 -3.99 -3.77 -15.58
C GLU A 44 -5.12 -4.67 -16.11
N ALA A 45 -5.92 -5.24 -15.20
CA ALA A 45 -7.12 -6.01 -15.53
C ALA A 45 -8.31 -5.15 -15.99
N GLY A 46 -8.20 -3.81 -15.92
CA GLY A 46 -9.26 -2.88 -16.31
C GLY A 46 -10.32 -2.66 -15.23
N GLU A 47 -10.03 -3.03 -13.99
CA GLU A 47 -10.91 -2.75 -12.85
C GLU A 47 -11.10 -1.24 -12.66
N SER A 48 -12.24 -0.86 -12.08
CA SER A 48 -12.54 0.55 -11.87
C SER A 48 -11.59 1.17 -10.84
N ALA A 49 -11.23 2.44 -11.04
CA ALA A 49 -10.38 3.15 -10.07
C ALA A 49 -10.98 3.15 -8.66
N LEU A 50 -12.32 3.15 -8.53
CA LEU A 50 -13.02 3.11 -7.25
C LEU A 50 -12.82 1.77 -6.54
N ASP A 51 -12.92 0.65 -7.27
CA ASP A 51 -12.74 -0.68 -6.70
C ASP A 51 -11.27 -0.90 -6.28
N VAL A 52 -10.34 -0.44 -7.13
CA VAL A 52 -8.89 -0.51 -6.85
C VAL A 52 -8.53 0.20 -5.54
N VAL A 53 -8.99 1.45 -5.34
CA VAL A 53 -8.67 2.19 -4.10
C VAL A 53 -9.38 1.63 -2.88
N THR A 54 -10.57 1.05 -3.06
CA THR A 54 -11.32 0.39 -1.98
C THR A 54 -10.57 -0.86 -1.50
N GLU A 55 -10.10 -1.71 -2.41
CA GLU A 55 -9.32 -2.90 -2.04
C GLU A 55 -7.97 -2.52 -1.42
N ALA A 56 -7.26 -1.53 -1.98
CA ALA A 56 -5.99 -1.07 -1.45
C ALA A 56 -6.13 -0.52 -0.02
N GLY A 57 -7.18 0.29 0.24
CA GLY A 57 -7.48 0.83 1.57
C GLY A 57 -7.85 -0.27 2.58
N ALA A 58 -8.69 -1.23 2.17
CA ALA A 58 -9.05 -2.37 3.01
C ALA A 58 -7.82 -3.23 3.36
N SER A 59 -6.94 -3.47 2.39
CA SER A 59 -5.69 -4.20 2.58
C SER A 59 -4.73 -3.50 3.54
N ALA A 60 -4.59 -2.18 3.46
CA ALA A 60 -3.79 -1.40 4.39
C ALA A 60 -4.29 -1.50 5.83
N GLY A 61 -5.61 -1.52 6.06
CA GLY A 61 -6.20 -1.70 7.39
C GLY A 61 -5.94 -3.06 8.03
N ARG A 62 -5.56 -4.08 7.24
CA ARG A 62 -5.21 -5.43 7.72
C ARG A 62 -3.73 -5.56 8.13
N VAL A 63 -2.90 -4.58 7.82
CA VAL A 63 -1.47 -4.55 8.16
C VAL A 63 -1.31 -3.87 9.52
N SER A 64 -1.12 -4.64 10.60
CA SER A 64 -0.75 -4.08 11.91
C SER A 64 0.58 -3.34 11.77
N THR A 65 0.54 -2.01 11.83
CA THR A 65 1.71 -1.16 11.63
C THR A 65 2.51 -0.95 12.92
N VAL A 66 1.98 -1.46 14.04
CA VAL A 66 2.55 -1.44 15.39
C VAL A 66 2.05 -2.67 16.15
#